data_AF-A0A8J6XGI7-F1
#
_entry.id   AF-A0A8J6XGI7-F1
#
_cell.length_a   1.000
_cell.length_b   1.000
_cell.length_c   1.000
_cell.angle_alpha   90.00
_cell.angle_beta   90.00
_cell.angle_gamma   90.00
#
_symmetry.space_group_name_H-M   'P 1'
#
loop_
_entity.id
_entity.type
_entity.pdbx_description
1 polymer ?
#
loop_
_entity_poly.entity_id
_entity_poly.type
_entity_poly.pdbx_seq_one_letter_code
_entity_poly.pdbx_strand_id
1 'polypeptide(L)'
;MSNSSFNYPAQNTVVGKRNIKEVPFVEMFNGRLQGVVSSGSDIERVYVSFFEAGTLNFYCSTNNNRPCGGLRGYSCKHLQALLEEAIASVGIVQVVNFLKVPGDISQLKAAADILARKGTVKKESVSEVFSRFLNYLRYLELGTSNQPIPEMSWFV
;
A
#
# COMPACT_ATOMS: atom_id res chain seq x y z
N MET A 1 38.56 -3.53 -18.96
CA MET A 1 37.80 -4.33 -17.99
C MET A 1 37.24 -3.38 -16.94
N SER A 2 35.93 -3.12 -16.97
CA SER A 2 35.20 -2.48 -15.88
C SER A 2 33.72 -2.80 -16.08
N ASN A 3 33.33 -4.03 -15.73
CA ASN A 3 31.92 -4.42 -15.69
C ASN A 3 31.28 -3.67 -14.53
N SER A 4 30.48 -2.65 -14.84
CA SER A 4 29.67 -1.94 -13.87
C SER A 4 28.68 -2.92 -13.21
N SER A 5 28.82 -3.12 -11.91
CA SER A 5 28.06 -4.06 -11.08
C SER A 5 26.59 -3.68 -10.85
N PHE A 6 26.05 -2.72 -11.60
CA PHE A 6 24.68 -2.21 -11.45
C PHE A 6 23.75 -2.77 -12.53
N ASN A 7 23.75 -4.09 -12.72
CA ASN A 7 22.64 -4.75 -13.39
C ASN A 7 21.55 -5.01 -12.35
N TYR A 8 20.79 -3.97 -12.00
CA TYR A 8 19.44 -4.23 -11.51
C TYR A 8 18.68 -4.83 -12.70
N PRO A 9 18.13 -6.05 -12.61
CA PRO A 9 17.20 -6.49 -13.64
C PRO A 9 16.13 -5.40 -13.70
N ALA A 10 15.89 -4.86 -14.89
CA ALA A 10 14.72 -4.03 -15.15
C ALA A 10 13.51 -4.92 -14.87
N GLN A 11 13.10 -4.96 -13.60
CA GLN A 11 11.83 -5.51 -13.17
C GLN A 11 10.84 -4.64 -13.93
N ASN A 12 10.25 -5.23 -14.96
CA ASN A 12 9.24 -4.57 -15.79
C ASN A 12 8.00 -4.43 -14.91
N THR A 13 8.05 -3.48 -13.97
CA THR A 13 6.93 -3.05 -13.15
C THR A 13 6.02 -2.33 -14.11
N VAL A 14 5.20 -3.08 -14.83
CA VAL A 14 4.04 -2.53 -15.52
C VAL A 14 3.14 -1.98 -14.42
N VAL A 15 3.33 -0.71 -14.09
CA VAL A 15 2.48 0.02 -13.16
C VAL A 15 1.08 -0.03 -13.77
N GLY A 16 0.20 -0.78 -13.11
CA GLY A 16 -1.19 -0.93 -13.51
C GLY A 16 -1.94 0.39 -13.35
N LYS A 17 -3.09 0.50 -14.03
CA LYS A 17 -3.97 1.65 -13.85
C LYS A 17 -4.53 1.65 -12.43
N ARG A 18 -4.11 2.62 -11.61
CA ARG A 18 -4.58 2.80 -10.23
C ARG A 18 -6.08 3.05 -10.15
N ASN A 19 -6.75 2.43 -9.19
CA ASN A 19 -8.17 2.67 -8.90
C ASN A 19 -8.34 3.65 -7.74
N ILE A 20 -7.99 4.92 -7.99
CA ILE A 20 -7.98 5.99 -6.98
C ILE A 20 -9.36 6.21 -6.33
N LYS A 21 -10.45 5.89 -7.04
CA LYS A 21 -11.81 6.02 -6.50
C LYS A 21 -12.08 5.01 -5.38
N GLU A 22 -11.54 3.80 -5.53
CA GLU A 22 -11.73 2.71 -4.57
C GLU A 22 -10.65 2.73 -3.50
N VAL A 23 -9.40 2.92 -3.89
CA VAL A 23 -8.24 2.98 -3.00
C VAL A 23 -7.49 4.29 -3.25
N PRO A 24 -7.91 5.40 -2.61
CA PRO A 24 -7.28 6.70 -2.83
C PRO A 24 -5.84 6.78 -2.32
N PHE A 25 -5.43 5.90 -1.42
CA PHE A 25 -4.10 5.94 -0.81
C PHE A 25 -3.61 4.55 -0.42
N VAL A 26 -2.39 4.23 -0.85
CA VAL A 26 -1.65 3.04 -0.48
C VAL A 26 -0.17 3.39 -0.34
N GLU A 27 0.47 2.90 0.70
CA GLU A 27 1.90 3.09 0.92
C GLU A 27 2.53 1.88 1.64
N MET A 28 3.84 1.74 1.48
CA MET A 28 4.67 0.82 2.24
C MET A 28 5.53 1.67 3.17
N PHE A 29 5.17 1.75 4.45
CA PHE A 29 5.81 2.63 5.42
C PHE A 29 5.97 1.94 6.78
N ASN A 30 7.12 2.13 7.42
CA ASN A 30 7.43 1.62 8.77
C ASN A 30 7.06 0.13 8.98
N GLY A 31 7.40 -0.73 8.01
CA GLY A 31 7.09 -2.16 8.07
C GLY A 31 5.61 -2.50 7.90
N ARG A 32 4.79 -1.60 7.36
CA ARG A 32 3.38 -1.83 7.07
C ARG A 32 3.05 -1.51 5.61
N LEU A 33 2.31 -2.42 4.98
CA LEU A 33 1.54 -2.07 3.80
C LEU A 33 0.22 -1.51 4.31
N GLN A 34 -0.03 -0.22 4.10
CA GLN A 34 -1.14 0.48 4.72
C GLN A 34 -1.81 1.44 3.74
N GLY A 35 -3.06 1.79 4.00
CA GLY A 35 -3.77 2.70 3.12
C GLY A 35 -5.20 3.00 3.54
N VAL A 36 -5.84 3.79 2.68
CA VAL A 36 -7.23 4.23 2.83
C VAL A 36 -8.03 3.68 1.66
N VAL A 37 -9.19 3.09 1.97
CA VAL A 37 -10.10 2.43 1.03
C VAL A 37 -11.49 3.04 1.20
N SER A 38 -12.14 3.36 0.09
CA SER A 38 -13.51 3.87 0.07
C SER A 38 -14.50 2.87 0.68
N SER A 39 -15.53 3.36 1.38
CA SER A 39 -16.60 2.49 1.88
C SER A 39 -17.48 1.92 0.77
N GLY A 40 -17.49 2.54 -0.42
CA GLY A 40 -18.36 2.20 -1.57
C GLY A 40 -19.86 2.48 -1.37
N SER A 41 -20.35 2.49 -0.13
CA SER A 41 -21.75 2.75 0.23
C SER A 41 -22.01 4.17 0.75
N ASP A 42 -20.96 4.84 1.21
CA ASP A 42 -21.02 6.14 1.86
C ASP A 42 -19.73 6.88 1.51
N ILE A 43 -19.86 8.04 0.88
CA ILE A 43 -18.73 8.83 0.39
C ILE A 43 -17.98 9.52 1.52
N GLU A 44 -18.62 9.77 2.65
CA GLU A 44 -18.02 10.43 3.81
C GLU A 44 -17.26 9.44 4.70
N ARG A 45 -17.40 8.13 4.43
CA ARG A 45 -16.77 7.07 5.21
C ARG A 45 -15.66 6.39 4.43
N VAL A 46 -14.48 6.34 5.05
CA VAL A 46 -13.34 5.57 4.56
C VAL A 46 -12.90 4.54 5.59
N TYR A 47 -12.33 3.47 5.08
CA TYR A 47 -11.68 2.43 5.84
C TYR A 47 -10.17 2.60 5.77
N VAL A 48 -9.52 2.42 6.90
CA VAL A 48 -8.07 2.44 7.03
C VAL A 48 -7.64 1.03 7.37
N SER A 49 -6.73 0.50 6.55
CA SER A 49 -6.35 -0.92 6.59
C SER A 49 -4.84 -1.05 6.54
N PHE A 50 -4.31 -2.10 7.17
CA PHE A 50 -2.89 -2.42 7.07
C PHE A 50 -2.60 -3.93 7.13
N PHE A 51 -1.41 -4.28 6.65
CA PHE A 51 -0.71 -5.55 6.88
C PHE A 51 0.68 -5.27 7.44
N GLU A 52 1.09 -6.00 8.48
CA GLU A 52 2.44 -5.95 9.03
C GLU A 52 3.40 -6.85 8.25
N ALA A 53 4.59 -6.35 7.95
CA ALA A 53 5.65 -7.15 7.36
C ALA A 53 6.14 -8.24 8.32
N GLY A 54 6.41 -9.43 7.79
CA GLY A 54 6.92 -10.59 8.52
C GLY A 54 5.82 -11.41 9.22
N THR A 55 4.90 -10.77 9.93
CA THR A 55 3.79 -11.47 10.61
C THR A 55 2.55 -11.61 9.75
N LEU A 56 2.38 -10.71 8.77
CA LEU A 56 1.16 -10.56 7.97
C LEU A 56 -0.10 -10.36 8.84
N ASN A 57 0.08 -9.91 10.09
CA ASN A 57 -1.03 -9.48 10.92
C ASN A 57 -1.70 -8.28 10.26
N PHE A 58 -3.02 -8.19 10.44
CA PHE A 58 -3.80 -7.20 9.71
C PHE A 58 -4.87 -6.57 10.58
N TYR A 59 -5.28 -5.37 10.17
CA TYR A 59 -6.41 -4.69 10.76
C TYR A 59 -7.12 -3.81 9.75
N CYS A 60 -8.41 -3.59 9.99
CA CYS A 60 -9.25 -2.71 9.19
C CYS A 60 -10.28 -2.05 10.10
N SER A 61 -10.32 -0.72 10.09
CA SER A 61 -11.32 0.05 10.81
C SER A 61 -11.69 1.29 10.02
N THR A 62 -12.79 1.95 10.37
CA THR A 62 -13.12 3.26 9.81
C THR A 62 -12.15 4.33 10.32
N ASN A 63 -12.12 5.49 9.67
CA ASN A 63 -11.33 6.66 10.10
C ASN A 63 -11.64 7.15 11.53
N ASN A 64 -12.79 6.79 12.12
CA ASN A 64 -13.13 7.05 13.52
C ASN A 64 -12.90 5.83 14.45
N ASN A 65 -11.99 4.92 14.09
CA ASN A 65 -11.58 3.74 14.86
C ASN A 65 -12.70 2.74 15.18
N ARG A 66 -13.80 2.72 14.41
CA ARG A 66 -14.80 1.64 14.53
C ARG A 66 -14.33 0.42 13.74
N PRO A 67 -14.26 -0.78 14.35
CA PRO A 67 -13.85 -1.99 13.65
C PRO A 67 -14.69 -2.22 12.39
N CYS A 68 -14.05 -2.66 11.30
CA CYS A 68 -14.75 -2.99 10.08
C CYS A 68 -15.71 -4.18 10.32
N GLY A 69 -16.98 -4.05 9.95
CA GLY A 69 -17.99 -5.10 10.16
C GLY A 69 -17.69 -6.42 9.41
N GLY A 70 -16.87 -6.36 8.36
CA GLY A 70 -16.38 -7.53 7.63
C GLY A 70 -15.14 -8.19 8.27
N LEU A 71 -14.55 -7.58 9.30
CA LEU A 71 -13.37 -8.10 10.00
C LEU A 71 -13.83 -9.08 11.10
N ARG A 72 -14.23 -10.29 10.69
CA ARG A 72 -14.70 -11.37 11.59
C ARG A 72 -13.67 -12.49 11.73
N GLY A 73 -12.41 -12.13 11.97
CA GLY A 73 -11.28 -13.08 11.99
C GLY A 73 -10.70 -13.41 10.60
N TYR A 74 -11.32 -12.91 9.53
CA TYR A 74 -10.87 -13.06 8.15
C TYR A 74 -10.51 -11.71 7.53
N SER A 75 -9.76 -11.73 6.43
CA SER A 75 -9.48 -10.54 5.62
C SER A 75 -10.77 -10.03 4.97
N CYS A 76 -11.17 -8.81 5.30
CA CYS A 76 -12.32 -8.15 4.70
C CYS A 76 -12.00 -7.65 3.27
N LYS A 77 -13.03 -7.29 2.49
CA LYS A 77 -12.85 -6.76 1.12
C LYS A 77 -11.91 -5.56 1.02
N HIS A 78 -11.86 -4.69 2.05
CA HIS A 78 -10.98 -3.52 2.02
C HIS A 78 -9.50 -3.92 2.10
N LEU A 79 -9.17 -4.98 2.83
CA LEU A 79 -7.80 -5.51 2.90
C LEU A 79 -7.38 -6.15 1.58
N GLN A 80 -8.32 -6.81 0.90
CA GLN A 80 -8.09 -7.33 -0.44
C GLN A 80 -7.85 -6.20 -1.45
N ALA A 81 -8.74 -5.20 -1.49
CA ALA A 81 -8.60 -4.04 -2.37
C ALA A 81 -7.28 -3.29 -2.14
N LEU A 82 -6.86 -3.13 -0.87
CA LEU A 82 -5.57 -2.53 -0.53
C LEU A 82 -4.39 -3.30 -1.13
N LEU A 83 -4.39 -4.64 -1.03
CA LEU A 83 -3.34 -5.49 -1.60
C LEU A 83 -3.33 -5.44 -3.13
N GLU A 84 -4.51 -5.50 -3.76
CA GLU A 84 -4.65 -5.41 -5.21
C GLU A 84 -4.12 -4.07 -5.73
N GLU A 85 -4.45 -2.95 -5.08
CA GLU A 85 -3.94 -1.63 -5.44
C GLU A 85 -2.43 -1.51 -5.20
N ALA A 86 -1.90 -2.10 -4.12
CA ALA A 86 -0.47 -2.13 -3.87
C ALA A 86 0.29 -2.89 -4.97
N ILE A 87 -0.24 -4.04 -5.38
CA ILE A 87 0.31 -4.86 -6.46
C ILE A 87 0.23 -4.11 -7.79
N ALA A 88 -0.89 -3.45 -8.09
CA ALA A 88 -1.05 -2.64 -9.28
C ALA A 88 -0.08 -1.45 -9.31
N SER A 89 0.14 -0.80 -8.16
CA SER A 89 0.96 0.41 -8.06
C SER A 89 2.46 0.12 -8.13
N VAL A 90 2.92 -0.95 -7.47
CA VAL A 90 4.36 -1.18 -7.23
C VAL A 90 4.85 -2.51 -7.80
N GLY A 91 3.94 -3.45 -8.08
CA GLY A 91 4.26 -4.80 -8.53
C GLY A 91 4.24 -5.83 -7.39
N ILE A 92 3.86 -7.06 -7.73
CA ILE A 92 3.68 -8.13 -6.74
C ILE A 92 4.99 -8.53 -6.04
N VAL A 93 6.10 -8.56 -6.79
CA VAL A 93 7.42 -8.96 -6.24
C VAL A 93 7.85 -8.00 -5.13
N GLN A 94 7.66 -6.69 -5.35
CA GLN A 94 7.98 -5.64 -4.40
C GLN A 94 7.11 -5.75 -3.14
N VAL A 95 5.79 -5.94 -3.32
CA VAL A 95 4.85 -6.10 -2.20
C VAL A 95 5.19 -7.33 -1.37
N VAL A 96 5.43 -8.46 -2.02
CA VAL A 96 5.78 -9.73 -1.35
C VAL A 96 7.08 -9.61 -0.56
N ASN A 97 8.12 -9.04 -1.17
CA ASN A 97 9.41 -8.84 -0.52
C ASN A 97 9.30 -7.89 0.67
N PHE A 98 8.58 -6.77 0.50
CA PHE A 98 8.36 -5.82 1.58
C PHE A 98 7.60 -6.44 2.75
N LEU A 99 6.53 -7.18 2.47
CA LEU A 99 5.73 -7.86 3.48
C LEU A 99 6.40 -9.11 4.06
N LYS A 100 7.53 -9.56 3.50
CA LYS A 100 8.26 -10.78 3.90
C LYS A 100 7.34 -12.00 3.93
N VAL A 101 6.51 -12.16 2.88
CA VAL A 101 5.56 -13.26 2.79
C VAL A 101 6.33 -14.60 2.75
N PRO A 102 5.97 -15.58 3.59
CA PRO A 102 6.68 -16.85 3.64
C PRO A 102 6.41 -17.74 2.42
N GLY A 103 7.44 -18.52 2.03
CA GLY A 103 7.36 -19.51 0.95
C GLY A 103 8.02 -19.06 -0.35
N ASP A 104 7.75 -19.81 -1.42
CA ASP A 104 8.31 -19.53 -2.74
C ASP A 104 7.57 -18.36 -3.41
N ILE A 105 8.30 -17.26 -3.62
CA ILE A 105 7.80 -16.02 -4.23
C ILE A 105 7.31 -16.26 -5.66
N SER A 106 7.90 -17.20 -6.39
CA SER A 106 7.51 -17.49 -7.78
C SER A 106 6.09 -18.05 -7.93
N GLN A 107 5.53 -18.57 -6.84
CA GLN A 107 4.17 -19.08 -6.77
C GLN A 107 3.14 -18.00 -6.45
N LEU A 108 3.57 -16.81 -6.03
CA LEU A 108 2.69 -15.69 -5.68
C LEU A 108 2.37 -14.88 -6.93
N LYS A 109 1.13 -14.99 -7.43
CA LYS A 109 0.68 -14.35 -8.66
C LYS A 109 -0.43 -13.34 -8.44
N ALA A 110 -1.18 -13.46 -7.34
CA ALA A 110 -2.31 -12.60 -7.04
C ALA A 110 -2.39 -12.23 -5.55
N ALA A 111 -3.20 -11.22 -5.22
CA ALA A 111 -3.50 -10.83 -3.84
C ALA A 111 -4.05 -12.01 -3.01
N ALA A 112 -4.84 -12.89 -3.63
CA ALA A 112 -5.38 -14.09 -2.99
C ALA A 112 -4.28 -15.01 -2.43
N ASP A 113 -3.14 -15.14 -3.11
CA ASP A 113 -2.03 -15.97 -2.66
C ASP A 113 -1.37 -15.40 -1.38
N ILE A 114 -1.29 -14.07 -1.29
CA ILE A 114 -0.80 -13.37 -0.09
C ILE A 114 -1.81 -13.53 1.06
N LEU A 115 -3.10 -13.34 0.77
CA LEU A 115 -4.18 -13.48 1.75
C LEU A 115 -4.34 -14.91 2.29
N ALA A 116 -3.95 -15.93 1.52
CA ALA A 116 -3.91 -17.31 1.98
C ALA A 116 -2.87 -17.53 3.09
N ARG A 117 -1.84 -16.67 3.16
CA ARG A 117 -0.74 -16.71 4.14
C ARG A 117 -0.87 -15.66 5.24
N LYS A 118 -2.03 -15.00 5.34
CA LYS A 118 -2.28 -13.92 6.31
C LYS A 118 -2.04 -14.39 7.75
N GLY A 119 -1.59 -13.46 8.58
CA GLY A 119 -1.47 -13.65 10.02
C GLY A 119 -2.82 -13.54 10.73
N THR A 120 -2.80 -12.93 11.90
CA THR A 120 -3.99 -12.77 12.75
C THR A 120 -4.48 -11.33 12.78
N VAL A 121 -5.72 -11.13 13.24
CA VAL A 121 -6.27 -9.79 13.44
C VAL A 121 -5.55 -9.12 14.61
N LYS A 122 -4.85 -8.01 14.36
CA LYS A 122 -4.17 -7.23 15.39
C LYS A 122 -4.85 -5.87 15.54
N LYS A 123 -5.67 -5.72 16.58
CA LYS A 123 -6.35 -4.44 16.85
C LYS A 123 -5.34 -3.38 17.24
N GLU A 124 -5.22 -2.35 16.40
CA GLU A 124 -4.32 -1.23 16.63
C GLU A 124 -4.96 0.07 16.11
N SER A 125 -4.53 1.20 16.65
CA SER A 125 -4.93 2.51 16.14
C SER A 125 -4.43 2.69 14.71
N VAL A 126 -5.33 3.12 13.83
CA VAL A 126 -5.04 3.42 12.42
C VAL A 126 -4.93 4.92 12.15
N SER A 127 -5.02 5.75 13.21
CA SER A 127 -5.05 7.21 13.10
C SER A 127 -3.81 7.78 12.39
N GLU A 128 -2.63 7.17 12.59
CA GLU A 128 -1.40 7.60 11.92
C GLU A 128 -1.52 7.49 10.40
N VAL A 129 -2.03 6.35 9.90
CA VAL A 129 -2.23 6.11 8.47
C VAL A 129 -3.17 7.15 7.87
N PHE A 130 -4.25 7.49 8.59
CA PHE A 130 -5.19 8.52 8.14
C PHE A 130 -4.55 9.91 8.11
N SER A 131 -3.76 10.30 9.13
CA SER A 131 -3.02 11.55 9.13
C SER A 131 -2.03 11.63 7.96
N ARG A 132 -1.37 10.53 7.62
CA ARG A 132 -0.47 10.45 6.45
C ARG A 132 -1.22 10.61 5.14
N PHE A 133 -2.41 10.03 5.02
CA PHE A 133 -3.29 10.26 3.89
C PHE A 133 -3.70 11.73 3.75
N LEU A 134 -4.07 12.41 4.84
CA LEU A 134 -4.38 13.84 4.80
C LEU A 134 -3.17 14.68 4.35
N ASN A 135 -1.97 14.35 4.83
CA ASN A 135 -0.75 14.98 4.36
C ASN A 135 -0.50 14.73 2.87
N TYR A 136 -0.78 13.52 2.38
CA TYR A 136 -0.72 13.21 0.95
C TYR A 136 -1.67 14.08 0.13
N LEU A 137 -2.92 14.27 0.59
CA LEU A 137 -3.87 15.16 -0.09
C LEU A 137 -3.37 16.60 -0.16
N ARG A 138 -2.77 17.12 0.92
CA ARG A 138 -2.16 18.46 0.93
C ARG A 138 -1.05 18.60 -0.10
N TYR A 139 -0.27 17.56 -0.36
CA TYR A 139 0.73 17.58 -1.44
C TYR A 139 0.09 17.67 -2.83
N LEU A 140 -1.09 17.07 -3.03
CA LEU A 140 -1.82 17.16 -4.30
C LEU A 140 -2.45 18.54 -4.54
N GLU A 141 -2.66 19.33 -3.50
CA GLU A 141 -3.17 20.71 -3.59
C GLU A 141 -2.09 21.72 -4.02
N LEU A 142 -0.82 21.34 -3.97
CA LEU A 142 0.28 22.21 -4.39
C LEU A 142 0.24 22.41 -5.91
N GLY A 143 0.26 23.66 -6.35
CA GLY A 143 0.38 23.99 -7.76
C GLY A 143 1.67 23.43 -8.34
N THR A 144 1.60 22.80 -9.51
CA THR A 144 2.79 22.35 -10.23
C THR A 144 3.57 23.56 -10.72
N SER A 145 4.88 23.59 -10.47
CA SER A 145 5.78 24.60 -11.02
C SER A 145 6.77 23.97 -12.00
N ASN A 146 6.94 24.60 -13.15
CA ASN A 146 8.01 24.28 -14.11
C ASN A 146 9.25 25.14 -13.88
N GLN A 147 9.30 25.93 -12.81
CA GLN A 147 10.52 26.66 -12.45
C GLN A 147 11.62 25.66 -12.09
N PRO A 148 12.87 25.93 -12.50
CA PRO A 148 13.99 25.05 -12.17
C PRO A 148 14.12 24.97 -10.65
N ILE A 149 14.25 23.74 -10.13
CA ILE A 149 14.54 23.52 -8.71
C ILE A 149 15.95 24.07 -8.47
N PRO A 150 16.12 25.13 -7.66
CA PRO A 150 17.40 25.80 -7.49
C PRO A 150 18.51 24.82 -7.06
N GLU A 151 18.17 23.83 -6.24
CA GLU A 151 19.09 22.81 -5.75
C GLU A 151 19.55 21.83 -6.84
N MET A 152 18.82 21.69 -7.96
CA MET A 152 19.26 20.88 -9.10
C MET A 152 20.32 21.58 -9.96
N SER A 153 20.52 22.89 -9.79
CA SER A 153 21.54 23.64 -10.54
C SER A 153 22.98 23.25 -10.20
N TRP A 154 23.21 22.56 -9.08
CA TRP A 154 24.52 22.07 -8.66
C TRP A 154 24.91 20.72 -9.29
N PHE A 155 23.99 20.02 -9.96
CA PHE A 155 24.23 18.70 -10.58
C PHE A 155 24.49 18.79 -12.10
N VAL A 156 24.86 19.98 -12.60
CA VAL A 156 25.24 20.22 -14.01
C VAL A 156 26.72 19.96 -14.21
#